data_AF-A0A8X8GI44-F1
#
_entry.id   AF-A0A8X8GI44-F1
#
_cell.length_a   1.000
_cell.length_b   1.000
_cell.length_c   1.000
_cell.angle_alpha   90.00
_cell.angle_beta   90.00
_cell.angle_gamma   90.00
#
_symmetry.space_group_name_H-M   'P 1'
#
loop_
_entity.id
_entity.type
_entity.pdbx_description
1 polymer ?
#
loop_
_entity_poly.entity_id
_entity_poly.type
_entity_poly.pdbx_seq_one_letter_code
_entity_poly.pdbx_strand_id
1 'polypeptide(L)'
;MENQSLNLSVRQKLVLQCVIDAAKENKQPFTTGIVLRMQKKGHQITEKQCAYDLGVIIRTKGTGVYSMKFDNNPKLWIYEAPKNEESFHE
;
A
#
# COMPACT_ATOMS: atom_id res chain seq x y z
N MET A 1 10.91 16.45 9.59
CA MET A 1 9.97 15.60 8.85
C MET A 1 9.19 14.79 9.86
N GLU A 2 8.11 15.34 10.38
CA GLU A 2 7.25 14.61 11.31
C GLU A 2 6.49 13.54 10.53
N ASN A 3 6.92 12.29 10.70
CA ASN A 3 6.08 11.14 10.41
C ASN A 3 4.79 11.33 11.18
N GLN A 4 3.72 11.79 10.53
CA GLN A 4 2.38 11.49 11.00
C GLN A 4 2.39 9.97 11.20
N SER A 5 2.37 9.53 12.46
CA SER A 5 2.40 8.12 12.81
C SER A 5 1.13 7.53 12.22
N LEU A 6 1.22 7.02 10.99
CA LEU A 6 0.10 6.39 10.30
C LEU A 6 -0.46 5.37 11.29
N ASN A 7 -1.75 5.49 11.60
CA ASN A 7 -2.43 4.63 12.56
C ASN A 7 -2.62 3.22 11.96
N LEU A 8 -1.49 2.55 11.77
CA LEU A 8 -1.33 1.26 11.13
C LEU A 8 -0.53 0.37 12.07
N SER A 9 -0.99 -0.87 12.21
CA SER A 9 -0.21 -1.92 12.86
C SER A 9 1.11 -2.16 12.12
N VAL A 10 2.05 -2.82 12.80
CA VAL A 10 3.35 -3.22 12.21
C VAL A 10 3.14 -3.99 10.91
N ARG A 11 2.22 -4.97 10.89
CA ARG A 11 1.93 -5.76 9.68
C ARG A 11 1.40 -4.90 8.54
N GLN A 12 0.50 -3.97 8.81
CA GLN A 12 -0.04 -3.05 7.79
C GLN A 12 1.03 -2.11 7.25
N LYS A 13 1.97 -1.64 8.09
CA LYS A 13 3.13 -0.85 7.63
C LYS A 13 4.03 -1.65 6.69
N LEU A 14 4.27 -2.94 6.97
CA LEU A 14 5.04 -3.83 6.09
C LEU A 14 4.31 -4.09 4.76
N VAL A 15 2.99 -4.28 4.78
CA VAL A 15 2.16 -4.41 3.58
C VAL A 15 2.23 -3.12 2.75
N LEU A 16 2.06 -1.96 3.38
CA LEU A 16 2.18 -0.65 2.73
C LEU A 16 3.55 -0.49 2.06
N GLN A 17 4.64 -0.82 2.76
CA GLN A 17 5.99 -0.76 2.19
C GLN A 17 6.12 -1.64 0.94
N CYS A 18 5.51 -2.83 0.93
CA CYS A 18 5.53 -3.70 -0.25
C CYS A 18 4.74 -3.13 -1.44
N VAL A 19 3.66 -2.36 -1.20
CA VAL A 19 2.94 -1.64 -2.25
C VAL A 19 3.81 -0.52 -2.82
N ILE A 20 4.47 0.25 -1.96
CA ILE A 20 5.39 1.33 -2.35
C ILE A 20 6.54 0.79 -3.19
N ASP A 21 7.17 -0.31 -2.74
CA ASP A 21 8.28 -0.92 -3.47
C ASP A 21 7.82 -1.48 -4.83
N ALA A 22 6.63 -2.08 -4.90
CA ALA A 22 6.07 -2.54 -6.17
C ALA A 22 5.85 -1.39 -7.15
N ALA A 23 5.31 -0.26 -6.68
CA ALA A 23 5.13 0.94 -7.49
C ALA A 23 6.47 1.52 -7.97
N LYS A 24 7.49 1.60 -7.10
CA LYS A 24 8.85 2.04 -7.47
C LYS A 24 9.51 1.16 -8.52
N GLU A 25 9.20 -0.13 -8.52
CA GLU A 25 9.68 -1.09 -9.53
C GLU A 25 8.84 -1.09 -10.82
N ASN A 26 7.89 -0.15 -10.98
CA ASN A 26 6.92 -0.12 -12.08
C ASN A 26 6.12 -1.43 -12.23
N LYS A 27 5.93 -2.18 -11.14
CA LYS A 27 5.13 -3.41 -11.13
C LYS A 27 3.74 -3.11 -10.60
N GLN A 28 2.73 -3.65 -11.29
CA GLN A 28 1.34 -3.56 -10.85
C GLN A 28 1.14 -4.35 -9.55
N PRO A 29 0.79 -3.68 -8.44
CA PRO A 29 0.59 -4.35 -7.16
C PRO A 29 -0.84 -4.94 -7.10
N PHE A 30 -0.97 -6.25 -7.31
CA PHE A 30 -2.18 -7.00 -6.96
C PHE A 30 -1.95 -7.76 -5.65
N THR A 31 -3.04 -8.16 -4.96
CA THR A 31 -2.97 -8.75 -3.61
C THR A 31 -1.97 -9.92 -3.51
N THR A 32 -2.05 -10.89 -4.42
CA THR A 32 -1.11 -12.04 -4.45
C THR A 32 0.33 -11.60 -4.66
N GLY A 33 0.58 -10.59 -5.52
CA GLY A 33 1.90 -10.03 -5.73
C GLY A 33 2.49 -9.40 -4.46
N ILE A 34 1.66 -8.75 -3.65
CA ILE A 34 2.08 -8.20 -2.35
C ILE A 34 2.37 -9.32 -1.34
N VAL A 35 1.55 -10.37 -1.30
CA VAL A 35 1.80 -11.55 -0.45
C VAL A 35 3.14 -12.20 -0.78
N LEU A 36 3.43 -12.42 -2.05
CA LEU A 36 4.72 -12.98 -2.49
C LEU A 36 5.91 -12.08 -2.09
N ARG A 37 5.75 -10.76 -2.17
CA ARG A 37 6.78 -9.81 -1.71
C ARG A 37 6.98 -9.87 -0.20
N MET A 38 5.90 -9.92 0.57
CA MET A 38 5.95 -10.09 2.03
C MET A 38 6.68 -11.38 2.40
N GLN A 39 6.34 -12.49 1.74
CA GLN A 39 6.97 -13.80 1.97
C GLN A 39 8.46 -13.78 1.59
N LYS A 40 8.84 -13.16 0.47
CA LYS A 40 10.24 -12.97 0.07
C LYS A 40 11.06 -12.16 1.08
N LYS A 41 10.41 -11.27 1.83
CA LYS A 41 11.02 -10.51 2.93
C LYS A 41 11.00 -11.25 4.27
N GLY A 42 10.56 -12.51 4.30
CA GLY A 42 10.47 -13.33 5.51
C GLY A 42 9.21 -13.12 6.35
N HIS A 43 8.22 -12.39 5.84
CA HIS A 43 6.96 -12.14 6.54
C HIS A 43 5.87 -13.10 6.05
N GLN A 44 5.41 -13.99 6.93
CA GLN A 44 4.29 -14.86 6.62
C GLN A 44 2.96 -14.11 6.72
N ILE A 45 2.20 -14.12 5.64
CA ILE A 45 0.85 -13.56 5.57
C ILE A 45 0.02 -14.35 4.57
N THR A 46 -1.26 -14.53 4.86
CA THR A 46 -2.23 -15.12 3.92
C THR A 46 -2.79 -14.06 2.99
N GLU A 47 -3.33 -14.47 1.83
CA GLU A 47 -4.01 -13.54 0.92
C GLU A 47 -5.20 -12.83 1.59
N LYS A 48 -5.96 -13.55 2.44
CA LYS A 48 -7.07 -12.98 3.19
C LYS A 48 -6.63 -11.87 4.15
N GLN A 49 -5.54 -12.09 4.90
CA GLN A 49 -4.97 -11.08 5.79
C GLN A 49 -4.42 -9.88 4.99
N CYS A 50 -3.72 -10.15 3.89
CA CYS A 50 -3.19 -9.08 3.04
C CYS A 50 -4.31 -8.23 2.43
N ALA A 51 -5.38 -8.86 1.94
CA ALA A 51 -6.55 -8.15 1.40
C ALA A 51 -7.23 -7.27 2.46
N TYR A 52 -7.35 -7.79 3.69
CA TYR A 52 -7.87 -7.02 4.82
C TYR A 52 -6.99 -5.81 5.13
N ASP A 53 -5.67 -6.03 5.27
CA ASP A 53 -4.71 -4.98 5.57
C ASP A 53 -4.69 -3.90 4.47
N LEU A 54 -4.71 -4.28 3.19
CA LEU A 54 -4.82 -3.35 2.06
C LEU A 54 -6.11 -2.53 2.10
N GLY A 55 -7.21 -3.15 2.54
CA GLY A 55 -8.47 -2.46 2.79
C GLY A 55 -8.38 -1.42 3.91
N VAL A 56 -7.61 -1.68 4.98
CA VAL A 56 -7.36 -0.69 6.03
C VAL A 56 -6.46 0.44 5.52
N ILE A 57 -5.41 0.11 4.77
CA ILE A 57 -4.42 1.06 4.24
C ILE A 57 -5.08 2.11 3.34
N ILE A 58 -5.93 1.69 2.39
CA ILE A 58 -6.65 2.63 1.49
C ILE A 58 -7.59 3.58 2.25
N ARG A 59 -8.13 3.16 3.41
CA ARG A 59 -9.00 4.00 4.24
C ARG A 59 -8.22 4.89 5.22
N THR A 60 -6.90 4.70 5.32
CA THR A 60 -6.03 5.47 6.21
C THR A 60 -5.49 6.67 5.44
N LYS A 61 -5.79 7.88 5.92
CA LYS A 61 -5.30 9.13 5.31
C LYS A 61 -3.76 9.17 5.31
N GLY A 62 -3.18 9.77 4.28
CA GLY A 62 -1.73 9.94 4.16
C GLY A 62 -0.96 8.71 3.69
N THR A 63 -1.62 7.59 3.39
CA THR A 63 -0.93 6.39 2.84
C THR A 63 -0.61 6.49 1.36
N GLY A 64 -1.30 7.36 0.60
CA GLY A 64 -1.13 7.48 -0.84
C GLY A 64 -1.55 6.24 -1.64
N VAL A 65 -2.25 5.29 -1.02
CA VAL A 65 -2.69 4.05 -1.67
C VAL A 65 -4.13 4.17 -2.11
N TYR A 66 -4.39 3.80 -3.35
CA TYR A 66 -5.71 3.72 -3.97
C TYR A 66 -5.94 2.31 -4.54
N SER A 67 -7.20 1.97 -4.82
CA SER A 67 -7.51 0.71 -5.48
C SER A 67 -8.30 0.94 -6.75
N MET A 68 -7.93 0.23 -7.80
CA MET A 68 -8.59 0.27 -9.10
C MET A 68 -9.01 -1.14 -9.49
N LYS A 69 -10.20 -1.29 -10.06
CA LYS A 69 -10.68 -2.56 -10.59
C LYS A 69 -11.20 -2.32 -12.00
N PHE A 70 -10.62 -3.03 -12.96
CA PHE A 70 -11.06 -3.00 -14.36
C PHE A 70 -11.79 -4.32 -14.66
N ASP A 71 -13.12 -4.25 -14.77
CA ASP A 71 -13.97 -5.39 -15.16
C ASP A 71 -13.68 -6.68 -14.38
N ASN A 72 -13.33 -7.75 -15.10
CA ASN A 72 -13.02 -9.09 -14.59
C ASN A 72 -11.58 -9.24 -14.06
N ASN A 73 -10.78 -8.17 -14.05
CA ASN A 73 -9.39 -8.25 -13.59
C ASN A 73 -9.28 -8.21 -12.05
N PRO A 74 -8.20 -8.80 -11.49
CA PRO A 74 -7.86 -8.64 -10.09
C PRO A 74 -7.78 -7.17 -9.68
N LYS A 75 -8.17 -6.86 -8.45
CA LYS A 75 -8.04 -5.51 -7.88
C LYS A 75 -6.56 -5.11 -7.87
N LEU A 76 -6.28 -3.97 -8.48
CA LEU A 76 -4.97 -3.33 -8.50
C LEU A 76 -4.90 -2.31 -7.36
N TRP A 77 -3.72 -2.23 -6.73
CA TRP A 77 -3.40 -1.28 -5.69
C TRP A 77 -2.38 -0.29 -6.25
N ILE A 78 -2.74 0.97 -6.30
CA ILE A 78 -1.89 2.03 -6.88
C ILE A 78 -1.32 2.82 -5.72
N TYR A 79 -0.03 3.13 -5.77
CA TYR A 79 0.59 4.06 -4.83
C TYR A 79 1.00 5.31 -5.59
N GLU A 80 0.50 6.45 -5.12
CA GLU A 80 0.98 7.76 -5.50
C GLU A 80 1.53 8.41 -4.23
N ALA A 81 2.77 8.90 -4.29
CA ALA A 81 3.35 9.60 -3.16
C ALA A 81 2.39 10.75 -2.77
N PRO A 82 1.95 10.83 -1.50
CA PRO A 82 1.10 11.92 -1.08
C PRO A 82 1.84 13.22 -1.42
N LYS A 83 1.22 14.07 -2.24
CA LYS A 83 1.77 15.39 -2.53
C LYS A 83 1.91 16.08 -1.18
N ASN A 84 3.15 16.33 -0.76
CA ASN A 84 3.38 17.27 0.32
C ASN A 84 2.61 18.54 -0.06
N GLU A 85 1.70 18.99 0.79
CA GLU A 85 1.24 20.37 0.76
C GLU A 85 2.43 21.25 1.14
N GLU A 86 3.38 21.42 0.22
CA GLU A 86 4.40 22.46 0.31
C GLU A 86 3.90 23.67 -0.50
N SER A 87 3.70 24.76 0.24
CA SER A 87 3.61 26.17 -0.19
C SER A 87 2.42 26.62 -1.05
N PHE A 88 1.33 27.01 -0.38
CA PHE A 88 0.60 28.23 -0.74
C PHE A 88 0.52 29.14 0.48
N HIS A 89 1.61 29.85 0.75
CA HIS A 89 1.54 31.14 1.42
C HIS A 89 1.98 32.16 0.37
N GLU A 90 0.99 32.77 -0.29
CA GLU A 90 1.13 34.11 -0.87
C GLU A 90 0.92 35.15 0.22
#